data_AF-A0ABC8ZUL4-F1
#
_entry.id   AF-A0ABC8ZUL4-F1
#
_cell.length_a   1.000
_cell.length_b   1.000
_cell.length_c   1.000
_cell.angle_alpha   90.00
_cell.angle_beta   90.00
_cell.angle_gamma   90.00
#
_symmetry.space_group_name_H-M   'P 1'
#
loop_
_entity.id
_entity.type
_entity.pdbx_description
1 polymer ?
#
loop_
_entity_poly.entity_id
_entity_poly.type
_entity_poly.pdbx_seq_one_letter_code
_entity_poly.pdbx_strand_id
1 'polypeptide(L)'
;MRRSTALTAAAALLLLTASLTAAYMSIAAYVERSEEVEKRRMFRDWMAKVNKTYDSIGEEEHRYAVFKENLRRFDKHSTSVDAAGLPNGFGDLTSEELSSIYPGCVPDSDWREKGSGGGGRGEAVSS
;
A
#
# COMPACT_ATOMS: atom_id res chain seq x y z
N MET A 1 -52.29 23.95 -4.30
CA MET A 1 -51.21 24.22 -5.28
C MET A 1 -49.82 24.30 -4.64
N ARG A 2 -49.52 25.24 -3.72
CA ARG A 2 -48.15 25.45 -3.15
C ARG A 2 -47.55 24.26 -2.36
N ARG A 3 -48.36 23.45 -1.68
CA ARG A 3 -47.89 22.26 -0.92
C ARG A 3 -47.48 21.10 -1.83
N SER A 4 -48.19 20.91 -2.94
CA SER A 4 -47.91 19.86 -3.92
C SER A 4 -46.59 20.12 -4.65
N THR A 5 -46.30 21.37 -5.01
CA THR A 5 -45.03 21.75 -5.65
C THR A 5 -43.83 21.61 -4.70
N ALA A 6 -44.03 21.84 -3.40
CA ALA A 6 -42.99 21.65 -2.40
C ALA A 6 -42.65 20.16 -2.20
N LEU A 7 -43.66 19.28 -2.20
CA LEU A 7 -43.46 17.83 -2.11
C LEU A 7 -42.75 17.28 -3.35
N THR A 8 -43.12 17.74 -4.56
CA THR A 8 -42.43 17.32 -5.79
C THR A 8 -40.99 17.83 -5.84
N ALA A 9 -40.74 19.06 -5.38
CA ALA A 9 -39.38 19.61 -5.30
C ALA A 9 -38.51 18.84 -4.28
N ALA A 10 -39.07 18.50 -3.12
CA ALA A 10 -38.37 17.70 -2.10
C ALA A 10 -38.06 16.29 -2.62
N ALA A 11 -39.02 15.62 -3.27
CA ALA A 11 -38.80 14.31 -3.88
C ALA A 11 -37.73 14.36 -4.99
N ALA A 12 -37.77 15.39 -5.85
CA ALA A 12 -36.74 15.59 -6.88
C ALA A 12 -35.35 15.81 -6.26
N LEU A 13 -35.24 16.60 -5.20
CA LEU A 13 -33.98 16.81 -4.50
C LEU A 13 -33.45 15.51 -3.86
N LEU A 14 -34.33 14.70 -3.25
CA LEU A 14 -33.96 13.39 -2.71
C LEU A 14 -33.47 12.43 -3.81
N LEU A 15 -34.13 12.41 -4.97
CA LEU A 15 -33.69 11.59 -6.10
C LEU A 15 -32.34 12.05 -6.68
N LEU A 16 -32.14 13.37 -6.79
CA LEU A 16 -30.87 13.93 -7.27
C LEU A 16 -29.72 13.62 -6.31
N THR A 17 -29.94 13.77 -5.00
CA THR A 17 -28.94 13.44 -3.98
C THR A 17 -28.63 11.94 -3.95
N ALA A 18 -29.64 11.08 -4.00
CA ALA A 18 -29.45 9.64 -4.08
C ALA A 18 -28.65 9.24 -5.34
N SER A 19 -29.00 9.80 -6.51
CA SER A 19 -28.28 9.57 -7.76
C SER A 19 -26.80 10.02 -7.67
N LEU A 20 -26.55 11.21 -7.10
CA LEU A 20 -25.19 11.73 -6.91
C LEU A 20 -24.38 10.84 -5.97
N THR A 21 -24.96 10.38 -4.86
CA THR A 21 -24.27 9.45 -3.95
C THR A 21 -23.96 8.11 -4.61
N ALA A 22 -24.89 7.56 -5.38
CA ALA A 22 -24.66 6.31 -6.11
C ALA A 22 -23.53 6.44 -7.13
N ALA A 23 -23.50 7.54 -7.89
CA ALA A 23 -22.42 7.83 -8.83
C ALA A 23 -21.06 7.96 -8.12
N TYR A 24 -21.01 8.67 -6.98
CA TYR A 24 -19.78 8.80 -6.20
C TYR A 24 -19.27 7.44 -5.70
N MET A 25 -20.15 6.62 -5.13
CA MET A 25 -19.78 5.27 -4.66
C MET A 25 -19.31 4.37 -5.81
N SER A 26 -19.93 4.47 -6.99
CA SER A 26 -19.50 3.73 -8.18
C SER A 26 -18.09 4.12 -8.63
N ILE A 27 -17.78 5.42 -8.62
CA ILE A 27 -16.45 5.92 -9.00
C ILE A 27 -15.42 5.46 -7.96
N ALA A 28 -15.70 5.61 -6.68
CA ALA A 28 -14.81 5.19 -5.59
C ALA A 28 -14.49 3.69 -5.68
N ALA A 29 -15.50 2.84 -5.89
CA ALA A 29 -15.32 1.40 -6.05
C ALA A 29 -14.50 1.04 -7.31
N TYR A 30 -14.68 1.77 -8.42
CA TYR A 30 -13.89 1.58 -9.63
C TYR A 30 -12.41 1.92 -9.40
N VAL A 31 -12.12 3.05 -8.74
CA VAL A 31 -10.75 3.46 -8.41
C VAL A 31 -10.09 2.43 -7.50
N GLU A 32 -10.77 2.00 -6.44
CA GLU A 32 -10.26 0.97 -5.53
C GLU A 32 -9.95 -0.35 -6.27
N ARG A 33 -10.83 -0.77 -7.19
CA ARG A 33 -10.61 -1.96 -8.03
C ARG A 33 -9.38 -1.79 -8.92
N SER A 34 -9.24 -0.62 -9.55
CA SER A 34 -8.10 -0.30 -10.41
C SER A 34 -6.79 -0.35 -9.64
N GLU A 35 -6.76 0.23 -8.44
CA GLU A 35 -5.59 0.17 -7.57
C GLU A 35 -5.26 -1.25 -7.09
N GLU A 36 -6.27 -2.08 -6.80
CA GLU A 36 -6.05 -3.47 -6.42
C GLU A 36 -5.41 -4.27 -7.56
N VAL A 37 -5.89 -4.08 -8.79
CA VAL A 37 -5.34 -4.73 -9.99
C VAL A 37 -3.88 -4.33 -10.19
N GLU A 38 -3.54 -3.05 -10.03
CA GLU A 38 -2.17 -2.58 -10.19
C GLU A 38 -1.26 -3.12 -9.08
N LYS A 39 -1.69 -3.06 -7.81
CA LYS A 39 -0.93 -3.62 -6.67
C LYS A 39 -0.67 -5.12 -6.86
N ARG A 40 -1.64 -5.85 -7.40
CA ARG A 40 -1.48 -7.27 -7.72
C ARG A 40 -0.50 -7.51 -8.87
N ARG A 41 -0.52 -6.65 -9.88
CA ARG A 41 0.46 -6.67 -10.97
C ARG A 41 1.88 -6.43 -10.43
N MET A 42 2.07 -5.42 -9.59
CA MET A 42 3.35 -5.13 -8.93
C MET A 42 3.84 -6.30 -8.09
N PHE A 43 2.96 -6.97 -7.35
CA PHE A 43 3.31 -8.14 -6.55
C PHE A 43 3.83 -9.30 -7.43
N ARG A 44 3.15 -9.59 -8.54
CA ARG A 44 3.61 -10.62 -9.50
C ARG A 44 4.94 -10.25 -10.14
N ASP A 45 5.10 -9.00 -10.59
CA ASP A 45 6.34 -8.51 -11.19
C ASP A 45 7.50 -8.60 -10.17
N TRP A 46 7.25 -8.26 -8.90
CA TRP A 46 8.23 -8.41 -7.83
C TRP A 46 8.58 -9.88 -7.58
N MET A 47 7.60 -10.78 -7.45
CA MET A 47 7.85 -12.22 -7.25
C MET A 47 8.71 -12.80 -8.37
N ALA A 48 8.41 -12.44 -9.63
CA ALA A 48 9.20 -12.86 -10.78
C ALA A 48 10.64 -12.32 -10.70
N LYS A 49 10.81 -11.05 -10.32
CA LYS A 49 12.13 -10.43 -10.16
C LYS A 49 12.98 -11.09 -9.07
N VAL A 50 12.38 -11.49 -7.95
CA VAL A 50 13.10 -12.11 -6.82
C VAL A 50 13.02 -13.65 -6.82
N ASN A 51 12.46 -14.25 -7.88
CA ASN A 51 12.25 -15.68 -8.05
C ASN A 51 11.56 -16.35 -6.84
N LYS A 52 10.47 -15.74 -6.36
CA LYS A 52 9.63 -16.26 -5.27
C LYS A 52 8.39 -16.98 -5.79
N THR A 53 8.01 -18.05 -5.09
CA THR A 53 6.77 -18.82 -5.28
C THR A 53 6.28 -19.29 -3.91
N TYR A 54 4.97 -19.50 -3.77
CA TYR A 54 4.38 -20.01 -2.53
C TYR A 54 3.66 -21.34 -2.75
N ASP A 55 3.64 -22.16 -1.72
CA ASP A 55 3.11 -23.53 -1.79
C ASP A 55 1.58 -23.59 -1.81
N SER A 56 0.90 -22.51 -1.43
CA SER A 56 -0.55 -22.45 -1.42
C SER A 56 -1.08 -21.05 -1.75
N ILE A 57 -2.31 -21.02 -2.28
CA ILE A 57 -3.04 -19.77 -2.53
C ILE A 57 -3.24 -18.99 -1.23
N GLY A 58 -3.50 -19.67 -0.12
CA GLY A 58 -3.68 -19.02 1.18
C GLY A 58 -2.44 -18.27 1.64
N GLU A 59 -1.26 -18.88 1.48
CA GLU A 59 0.02 -18.25 1.79
C GLU A 59 0.33 -17.10 0.82
N GLU A 60 0.08 -17.27 -0.48
CA GLU A 60 0.27 -16.20 -1.46
C GLU A 60 -0.60 -14.97 -1.15
N GLU A 61 -1.88 -15.17 -0.79
CA GLU A 61 -2.77 -14.07 -0.39
C GLU A 61 -2.31 -13.39 0.91
N HIS A 62 -1.81 -14.16 1.89
CA HIS A 62 -1.22 -13.61 3.10
C HIS A 62 0.00 -12.74 2.78
N ARG A 63 0.92 -13.25 1.96
CA ARG A 63 2.14 -12.56 1.53
C ARG A 63 1.84 -11.34 0.69
N TYR A 64 0.80 -11.39 -0.15
CA TYR A 64 0.29 -10.23 -0.86
C TYR A 64 -0.26 -9.15 0.08
N ALA A 65 -0.95 -9.53 1.17
CA ALA A 65 -1.43 -8.58 2.16
C ALA A 65 -0.27 -7.85 2.86
N VAL A 66 0.77 -8.60 3.26
CA VAL A 66 2.00 -8.03 3.84
C VAL A 66 2.71 -7.13 2.83
N PHE A 67 2.79 -7.55 1.57
CA PHE A 67 3.36 -6.77 0.48
C PHE A 67 2.66 -5.42 0.27
N LYS A 68 1.33 -5.39 0.29
CA LYS A 68 0.58 -4.13 0.19
C LYS A 68 0.89 -3.19 1.34
N GLU A 69 1.06 -3.72 2.55
CA GLU A 69 1.39 -2.90 3.71
C GLU A 69 2.81 -2.35 3.62
N ASN A 70 3.77 -3.15 3.18
CA ASN A 70 5.13 -2.69 2.92
C ASN A 70 5.17 -1.65 1.80
N LEU A 71 4.42 -1.85 0.71
CA LEU A 71 4.33 -0.88 -0.38
C LEU A 71 3.80 0.48 0.09
N ARG A 72 2.79 0.51 0.98
CA ARG A 72 2.31 1.76 1.60
C ARG A 72 3.38 2.46 2.44
N ARG A 73 4.21 1.71 3.15
CA ARG A 73 5.32 2.26 3.94
C ARG A 73 6.38 2.89 3.04
N PHE A 74 6.70 2.26 1.91
CA PHE A 74 7.65 2.80 0.94
C PHE A 74 7.12 4.03 0.20
N ASP A 75 5.87 3.99 -0.28
CA ASP A 75 5.24 5.11 -1.01
C ASP A 75 5.20 6.40 -0.18
N LYS A 76 5.04 6.28 1.15
CA LYS A 76 5.10 7.43 2.08
C LYS A 76 6.48 8.12 2.13
N HIS A 77 7.55 7.45 1.69
CA HIS A 77 8.93 7.91 1.80
C HIS A 77 9.65 8.12 0.45
N SER A 78 9.09 7.65 -0.67
CA SER A 78 9.69 7.78 -2.01
C SER A 78 8.90 8.74 -2.91
N THR A 79 9.56 9.73 -3.51
CA THR A 79 8.95 10.67 -4.49
C THR A 79 8.74 10.06 -5.89
N SER A 80 8.96 8.76 -6.07
CA SER A 80 8.87 8.04 -7.34
C SER A 80 8.14 6.71 -7.15
N VAL A 81 7.02 6.54 -7.84
CA VAL A 81 6.16 5.35 -7.80
C VAL A 81 6.67 4.29 -8.79
N ASP A 82 7.94 3.95 -8.69
CA ASP A 82 8.47 2.83 -9.46
C ASP A 82 8.41 1.59 -8.57
N ALA A 83 7.76 0.51 -9.05
CA ALA A 83 7.77 -0.81 -8.40
C ALA A 83 9.21 -1.36 -8.17
N ALA A 84 10.21 -0.70 -8.74
CA ALA A 84 11.62 -0.89 -8.46
C ALA A 84 12.04 -0.54 -7.02
N GLY A 85 11.21 0.22 -6.29
CA GLY A 85 11.52 0.81 -4.99
C GLY A 85 11.31 -0.08 -3.78
N LEU A 86 10.71 -1.27 -3.89
CA LEU A 86 10.77 -2.29 -2.83
C LEU A 86 12.18 -2.89 -2.87
N PRO A 87 13.10 -2.44 -1.98
CA PRO A 87 14.45 -2.90 -2.00
C PRO A 87 14.42 -4.28 -1.35
N ASN A 88 14.85 -5.30 -2.09
CA ASN A 88 15.19 -6.62 -1.59
C ASN A 88 14.03 -7.64 -1.53
N GLY A 89 14.39 -8.92 -1.42
CA GLY A 89 13.48 -10.08 -1.39
C GLY A 89 12.62 -10.18 -0.13
N PHE A 90 12.41 -9.08 0.59
CA PHE A 90 11.68 -8.99 1.87
C PHE A 90 10.36 -8.25 1.76
N GLY A 91 9.92 -7.91 0.54
CA GLY A 91 8.68 -7.17 0.31
C GLY A 91 7.43 -7.85 0.89
N ASP A 92 7.46 -9.15 1.11
CA ASP A 92 6.41 -10.01 1.67
C ASP A 92 6.60 -10.36 3.15
N LEU A 93 7.61 -9.80 3.82
CA LEU A 93 7.90 -10.07 5.23
C LEU A 93 7.42 -8.94 6.13
N THR A 94 6.90 -9.32 7.28
CA THR A 94 6.67 -8.39 8.40
C THR A 94 8.00 -8.01 9.07
N SER A 95 7.99 -6.94 9.86
CA SER A 95 9.17 -6.50 10.60
C SER A 95 9.64 -7.56 11.60
N GLU A 96 8.70 -8.27 12.21
CA GLU A 96 8.92 -9.37 13.15
C GLU A 96 9.57 -10.56 12.43
N GLU A 97 9.02 -10.98 11.28
CA GLU A 97 9.60 -12.07 10.48
C GLU A 97 11.02 -11.71 10.01
N LEU A 98 11.22 -10.49 9.53
CA LEU A 98 12.55 -10.03 9.10
C LEU A 98 13.55 -10.08 10.27
N SER A 99 13.15 -9.63 11.47
CA SER A 99 14.00 -9.67 12.67
C SER A 99 14.32 -11.09 13.14
N SER A 100 13.40 -12.05 12.92
CA SER A 100 13.61 -13.45 13.29
C SER A 100 14.61 -14.15 12.39
N ILE A 101 14.64 -13.80 11.10
CA ILE A 101 15.57 -14.34 10.11
C ILE A 101 16.92 -13.63 10.21
N TYR A 102 16.91 -12.34 10.53
CA TYR A 102 18.10 -11.51 10.69
C TYR A 102 18.09 -10.78 12.04
N PRO A 103 18.61 -11.41 13.12
CA PRO A 103 18.60 -10.86 14.48
C PRO A 103 19.38 -9.54 14.66
N GLY A 104 20.07 -9.05 13.63
CA GLY A 104 20.78 -7.76 13.61
C GLY A 104 20.07 -6.66 12.81
N CYS A 105 18.93 -6.95 12.16
CA CYS A 105 18.12 -5.94 11.48
C CYS A 105 17.26 -5.22 12.52
N VAL A 106 17.66 -4.00 12.86
CA VAL A 106 16.90 -3.18 13.81
C VAL A 106 15.56 -2.76 13.18
N PRO A 107 14.41 -2.99 13.84
CA PRO A 107 13.11 -2.60 13.32
C PRO A 107 13.02 -1.07 13.13
N ASP A 108 12.21 -0.65 12.16
CA ASP A 108 12.05 0.74 11.69
C ASP A 108 11.73 1.77 12.79
N SER A 109 11.28 1.31 13.96
CA SER A 109 11.11 2.14 15.15
C SER A 109 12.39 2.85 15.60
N ASP A 110 13.58 2.31 15.31
CA ASP A 110 14.87 2.87 15.77
C ASP A 110 15.45 3.91 14.78
N TRP A 111 15.06 3.86 13.49
CA TRP A 111 15.42 4.89 12.50
C TRP A 111 14.68 6.22 12.73
N ARG A 112 13.50 6.15 13.35
CA ARG A 112 12.70 7.33 13.71
C ARG A 112 13.39 8.23 14.75
N GLU A 113 14.29 7.69 15.57
CA GLU A 113 15.05 8.46 16.58
C GLU A 113 16.44 8.90 16.09
N LYS A 114 17.09 8.16 15.18
CA LYS A 114 18.47 8.46 14.73
C LYS A 114 18.59 9.34 13.47
N GLY A 115 17.51 10.02 13.07
CA GLY A 115 17.51 10.96 11.94
C GLY A 115 18.02 12.38 12.26
N SER A 116 18.44 12.66 13.49
CA SER A 116 19.01 13.97 13.85
C SER A 116 20.23 13.80 14.76
N GLY A 117 21.41 13.62 14.16
CA GLY A 117 22.65 13.67 14.92
C GLY A 117 23.89 13.08 14.23
N GLY A 118 24.63 13.95 13.54
CA GLY A 118 26.10 13.93 13.58
C GLY A 118 26.83 12.95 12.67
N GLY A 119 27.61 13.49 11.74
CA GLY A 119 28.51 12.75 10.88
C GLY A 119 29.66 12.03 11.61
N GLY A 120 30.23 11.04 10.93
CA GLY A 120 31.42 10.32 11.36
C GLY A 120 32.02 9.54 10.19
N ARG A 121 33.03 10.15 9.57
CA ARG A 121 33.92 9.57 8.56
C ARG A 121 34.69 8.40 9.19
N GLY A 122 34.78 7.26 8.49
CA GLY A 122 35.57 6.10 8.93
C GLY A 122 36.04 5.27 7.74
N GLU A 123 37.32 5.42 7.41
CA GLU A 123 38.08 4.71 6.38
C GLU A 123 38.37 3.24 6.70
N ALA A 124 38.68 2.50 5.62
CA ALA A 124 39.55 1.31 5.51
C ALA A 124 38.99 -0.02 6.07
N VAL A 125 39.32 -1.21 5.57
CA VAL A 125 40.60 -1.74 5.07
C VAL A 125 40.35 -2.92 4.11
N SER A 126 41.14 -3.01 3.03
CA SER A 126 41.37 -4.21 2.23
C SER A 126 42.04 -5.34 3.01
N SER A 127 41.62 -6.58 2.77
CA SER A 127 42.51 -7.74 2.67
C SER A 127 41.90 -8.77 1.74
#